data_AF-A0A3Q1FCH3-F1
#
_entry.id   AF-A0A3Q1FCH3-F1
#
_cell.length_a   1.000
_cell.length_b   1.000
_cell.length_c   1.000
_cell.angle_alpha   90.00
_cell.angle_beta   90.00
_cell.angle_gamma   90.00
#
_symmetry.space_group_name_H-M   'P 1'
#
loop_
_entity.id
_entity.type
_entity.pdbx_description
1 polymer ?
#
loop_
_entity_poly.entity_id
_entity_poly.type
_entity_poly.pdbx_seq_one_letter_code
_entity_poly.pdbx_strand_id
1 'polypeptide(L)'
;MSEGQRKQKYSATRRLQLKSKLLKKAASMLVAESEQKKQEKERAVNESFPPLMLSGLSVQELQDLCKELHRKIDVVDEARYDMEIKVAKNDMEIQSLNQKIIDLKGVKRPSLKRVKKTTDDMLGAYTDSSKLMKADFKANLKTVKKDDEKREEVTDWRKNVEAMSGMEGRKKLFNAGQ
;
A
#
# COMPACT_ATOMS: atom_id res chain seq x y z
N MET A 1 18.97 -12.94 46.29
CA MET A 1 18.34 -11.64 45.98
C MET A 1 18.08 -11.61 44.49
N SER A 2 16.87 -11.96 44.07
CA SER A 2 16.47 -12.04 42.66
C SER A 2 16.42 -10.63 42.09
N GLU A 3 17.26 -10.31 41.10
CA GLU A 3 17.15 -9.06 40.36
C GLU A 3 15.78 -9.01 39.67
N GLY A 4 14.87 -8.18 40.19
CA GLY A 4 13.54 -7.99 39.62
C GLY A 4 13.63 -7.47 38.18
N GLN A 5 12.68 -7.88 37.33
CA GLN A 5 12.64 -7.48 35.92
C GLN A 5 12.77 -5.96 35.75
N ARG A 6 13.85 -5.53 35.08
CA ARG A 6 14.08 -4.11 34.73
C ARG A 6 12.90 -3.58 33.92
N LYS A 7 12.16 -2.62 34.46
CA LYS A 7 11.06 -1.94 33.75
C LYS A 7 11.59 -1.31 32.45
N GLN A 8 10.98 -1.64 31.31
CA GLN A 8 11.38 -1.08 30.02
C GLN A 8 11.14 0.44 30.01
N LYS A 9 12.17 1.23 29.65
CA LYS A 9 12.14 2.71 29.64
C LYS A 9 11.04 3.32 28.74
N TYR A 10 10.54 2.57 27.77
CA TYR A 10 9.46 2.99 26.86
C TYR A 10 8.43 1.88 26.70
N SER A 11 7.16 2.25 26.52
CA SER A 11 6.11 1.28 26.19
C SER A 11 6.31 0.67 24.79
N ALA A 12 5.84 -0.56 24.60
CA ALA A 12 5.86 -1.22 23.29
C ALA A 12 5.10 -0.40 22.24
N THR A 13 3.97 0.20 22.63
CA THR A 13 3.15 1.10 21.80
C THR A 13 3.97 2.28 21.27
N ARG A 14 4.76 2.94 22.14
CA ARG A 14 5.60 4.06 21.71
C ARG A 14 6.67 3.63 20.71
N ARG A 15 7.33 2.48 20.93
CA ARG A 15 8.32 1.96 19.98
C ARG A 15 7.68 1.64 18.62
N LEU A 16 6.50 1.03 18.61
CA LEU A 16 5.78 0.72 17.37
C LEU A 16 5.40 2.00 16.61
N GLN A 17 4.88 3.00 17.31
CA GLN A 17 4.55 4.30 16.72
C GLN A 17 5.77 4.95 16.08
N LEU A 18 6.93 4.92 16.72
CA LEU A 18 8.17 5.46 16.17
C LEU A 18 8.63 4.67 14.92
N LYS A 19 8.58 3.33 14.95
CA LYS A 19 8.88 2.50 13.78
C LYS A 19 7.95 2.80 12.60
N SER A 20 6.65 2.97 12.86
CA SER A 20 5.66 3.32 11.84
C SER A 20 5.95 4.70 11.24
N LYS A 21 6.26 5.71 12.07
CA LYS A 21 6.66 7.04 11.60
C LYS A 21 7.94 6.99 10.75
N LEU A 22 8.94 6.21 11.18
CA LEU A 22 10.19 6.04 10.45
C LEU A 22 9.93 5.41 9.08
N LEU A 23 9.16 4.33 9.02
CA LEU A 23 8.83 3.65 7.77
C LEU A 23 8.03 4.56 6.82
N LYS A 24 7.07 5.34 7.35
CA LYS A 24 6.31 6.30 6.56
C LYS A 24 7.23 7.38 5.95
N LYS A 25 8.19 7.88 6.72
CA LYS A 25 9.18 8.84 6.20
C LYS A 25 10.10 8.20 5.16
N ALA A 26 10.61 7.00 5.42
CA ALA A 26 11.46 6.27 4.47
C ALA A 26 10.74 6.02 3.14
N ALA A 27 9.46 5.62 3.17
CA ALA A 27 8.67 5.44 1.96
C ALA A 27 8.52 6.75 1.16
N SER A 28 8.27 7.88 1.85
CA SER A 28 8.21 9.20 1.21
C SER A 28 9.55 9.60 0.59
N MET A 29 10.67 9.32 1.26
CA MET A 29 12.01 9.61 0.75
C MET A 29 12.35 8.76 -0.48
N LEU A 30 11.96 7.48 -0.48
CA LEU A 30 12.17 6.58 -1.61
C LEU A 30 11.44 7.05 -2.88
N VAL A 31 10.20 7.55 -2.73
CA VAL A 31 9.45 8.13 -3.85
C VAL A 31 10.14 9.38 -4.38
N ALA A 32 10.58 10.28 -3.49
CA ALA A 32 11.29 11.50 -3.89
C ALA A 32 12.61 11.19 -4.61
N GLU A 33 13.39 10.23 -4.10
CA GLU A 33 14.63 9.75 -4.73
C GLU A 33 14.37 9.15 -6.12
N SER A 34 13.32 8.33 -6.25
CA SER A 34 12.94 7.75 -7.55
C SER A 34 12.59 8.82 -8.58
N GLU A 35 11.86 9.87 -8.18
CA GLU A 35 11.51 10.98 -9.06
C GLU A 35 12.74 11.80 -9.44
N GLN A 36 13.61 12.10 -8.48
CA GLN A 36 14.87 12.79 -8.75
C GLN A 36 15.76 12.02 -9.73
N LYS A 37 15.86 10.69 -9.56
CA LYS A 37 16.63 9.82 -10.45
C LYS A 37 16.05 9.79 -11.87
N LYS A 38 14.72 9.85 -12.01
CA LYS A 38 14.06 9.95 -13.31
C LYS A 38 14.42 11.27 -14.00
N GLN A 39 14.33 12.39 -13.29
CA GLN A 39 14.68 13.71 -13.82
C GLN A 39 16.16 13.80 -14.18
N GLU A 40 17.04 13.23 -13.36
CA GLU A 40 18.48 13.17 -13.66
C GLU A 40 18.76 12.33 -14.90
N LYS A 41 18.08 11.19 -15.08
CA LYS A 41 18.16 10.39 -16.32
C LYS A 41 17.75 11.22 -17.54
N GLU A 42 16.62 11.93 -17.46
CA GLU A 42 16.14 12.78 -18.56
C GLU A 42 17.15 13.90 -18.87
N ARG A 43 17.72 14.56 -17.85
CA ARG A 43 18.77 15.57 -18.03
C ARG A 43 20.01 15.00 -18.72
N ALA A 44 20.54 13.89 -18.21
CA ALA A 44 21.75 13.26 -18.76
C ALA A 44 21.57 12.80 -20.21
N VAL A 45 20.39 12.24 -20.54
CA VAL A 45 20.07 11.84 -21.91
C VAL A 45 19.95 13.06 -22.82
N ASN A 46 19.27 14.12 -22.40
CA ASN A 46 19.12 15.33 -23.21
C ASN A 46 20.44 16.08 -23.41
N GLU A 47 21.34 16.05 -22.43
CA GLU A 47 22.69 16.63 -22.55
C GLU A 47 23.57 15.82 -23.52
N SER A 48 23.52 14.49 -23.42
CA SER A 48 24.33 13.59 -24.25
C SER A 48 23.81 13.48 -25.69
N PHE A 49 22.48 13.49 -25.84
CA PHE A 49 21.77 13.24 -27.08
C PHE A 49 20.60 14.23 -27.22
N PRO A 50 20.88 15.50 -27.55
CA PRO A 50 19.84 16.49 -27.77
C PRO A 50 18.95 16.10 -28.97
N PRO A 51 17.69 16.56 -29.01
CA PRO A 51 16.79 16.31 -30.13
C PRO A 51 17.40 16.74 -31.46
N LEU A 52 17.31 15.85 -32.46
CA LEU A 52 17.86 16.10 -33.80
C LEU A 52 17.08 17.20 -34.51
N MET A 53 17.76 18.26 -34.89
CA MET A 53 17.21 19.33 -35.73
C MET A 53 17.54 19.04 -37.19
N LEU A 54 16.58 18.50 -37.93
CA LEU A 54 16.78 18.08 -39.32
C LEU A 54 16.36 19.14 -40.35
N SER A 55 15.64 20.17 -39.92
CA SER A 55 15.14 21.23 -40.79
C SER A 55 16.27 22.13 -41.29
N GLY A 56 16.33 22.37 -42.60
CA GLY A 56 17.29 23.28 -43.20
C GLY A 56 18.64 22.65 -43.56
N LEU A 57 18.84 21.36 -43.27
CA LEU A 57 20.03 20.62 -43.70
C LEU A 57 19.94 20.25 -45.19
N SER A 58 21.05 20.41 -45.90
CA SER A 58 21.23 19.90 -47.25
C SER A 58 21.34 18.37 -47.26
N VAL A 59 21.18 17.77 -48.44
CA VAL A 59 21.30 16.31 -48.62
C VAL A 59 22.67 15.79 -48.18
N GLN A 60 23.74 16.54 -48.44
CA GLN A 60 25.10 16.17 -48.04
C GLN A 60 25.26 16.17 -46.52
N GLU A 61 24.80 17.23 -45.85
CA GLU A 61 24.86 17.33 -44.39
C GLU A 61 24.04 16.24 -43.70
N LEU A 62 22.89 15.86 -44.27
CA LEU A 62 22.09 14.73 -43.79
C LEU A 62 22.83 13.39 -43.94
N GLN A 63 23.51 13.17 -45.07
CA GLN A 63 24.30 11.95 -45.28
C GLN A 63 25.47 11.86 -44.30
N ASP A 64 26.14 12.98 -44.03
CA ASP A 64 27.27 13.01 -43.10
C ASP A 64 26.81 12.84 -41.64
N LEU A 65 25.68 13.44 -41.27
CA LEU A 65 25.03 13.19 -39.98
C LEU A 65 24.67 11.72 -39.80
N CYS A 66 24.09 11.07 -40.81
CA CYS A 66 23.77 9.64 -40.75
C CYS A 66 25.01 8.76 -40.52
N LYS A 67 26.12 9.04 -41.21
CA LYS A 67 27.38 8.32 -41.02
C LYS A 67 27.95 8.53 -39.62
N GLU A 68 27.87 9.76 -39.11
CA GLU A 68 28.34 10.09 -37.76
C GLU A 68 27.51 9.42 -36.68
N LEU A 69 26.18 9.44 -36.80
CA LEU A 69 25.28 8.73 -35.87
C LEU A 69 25.55 7.23 -35.88
N HIS A 70 25.79 6.64 -37.06
CA HIS A 70 26.10 5.22 -37.17
C HIS A 70 27.39 4.86 -36.41
N ARG A 71 28.47 5.64 -36.57
CA ARG A 71 29.71 5.45 -35.80
C ARG A 71 29.50 5.61 -34.30
N LYS A 72 28.69 6.59 -33.87
CA LYS A 72 28.38 6.80 -32.46
C LYS A 72 27.60 5.64 -31.86
N ILE A 73 26.71 5.00 -32.63
CA ILE A 73 25.96 3.82 -32.18
C ILE A 73 26.93 2.69 -31.81
N ASP A 74 27.93 2.41 -32.65
CA ASP A 74 28.91 1.35 -32.39
C ASP A 74 29.68 1.60 -31.07
N VAL A 75 30.17 2.84 -30.86
CA VAL A 75 30.88 3.23 -29.64
C VAL A 75 29.99 3.13 -28.40
N VAL A 76 28.73 3.58 -28.50
CA VAL A 76 27.78 3.55 -27.38
C VAL A 76 27.38 2.12 -27.05
N ASP A 77 27.21 1.24 -28.04
CA ASP A 77 26.86 -0.16 -27.81
C ASP A 77 28.02 -0.93 -27.16
N GLU A 78 29.27 -0.67 -27.56
CA GLU A 78 30.45 -1.20 -26.88
C GLU A 78 30.48 -0.77 -25.40
N ALA A 79 30.30 0.53 -25.12
CA ALA A 79 30.24 1.03 -23.75
C ALA A 79 29.07 0.43 -22.94
N ARG A 80 27.91 0.21 -23.60
CA ARG A 80 26.74 -0.45 -23.00
C ARG A 80 27.07 -1.90 -22.63
N TYR A 81 27.72 -2.64 -23.53
CA TYR A 81 28.14 -4.03 -23.31
C TYR A 81 29.10 -4.15 -22.13
N ASP A 82 30.13 -3.30 -22.07
CA ASP A 82 31.07 -3.26 -20.95
C ASP A 82 30.37 -2.99 -19.61
N MET A 83 29.39 -2.09 -19.62
CA MET A 83 28.62 -1.75 -18.42
C MET A 83 27.73 -2.92 -17.98
N GLU A 84 27.08 -3.59 -18.93
CA GLU A 84 26.26 -4.77 -18.68
C GLU A 84 27.07 -5.90 -18.03
N ILE A 85 28.29 -6.15 -18.52
CA ILE A 85 29.20 -7.13 -17.90
C ILE A 85 29.54 -6.74 -16.45
N LYS A 86 29.82 -5.46 -16.18
CA LYS A 86 30.13 -5.00 -14.82
C LYS A 86 28.94 -5.20 -13.88
N VAL A 87 27.73 -4.90 -14.34
CA VAL A 87 26.49 -5.14 -13.57
C VAL A 87 26.30 -6.63 -13.31
N ALA A 88 26.45 -7.47 -14.34
CA ALA A 88 26.31 -8.92 -14.20
C ALA A 88 27.30 -9.52 -13.18
N LYS A 89 28.55 -9.04 -13.17
CA LYS A 89 29.55 -9.45 -12.16
C LYS A 89 29.12 -9.08 -10.75
N ASN A 90 28.60 -7.86 -10.56
CA ASN A 90 28.10 -7.42 -9.26
C ASN A 90 26.88 -8.24 -8.81
N ASP A 91 25.98 -8.58 -9.74
CA ASP A 91 24.81 -9.41 -9.43
C ASP A 91 25.22 -10.82 -9.01
N MET A 92 26.18 -11.43 -9.70
CA MET A 92 26.75 -12.72 -9.32
C MET A 92 27.40 -12.67 -7.93
N GLU A 93 28.14 -11.60 -7.62
CA GLU A 93 28.74 -11.40 -6.30
C GLU A 93 27.67 -11.26 -5.21
N ILE A 94 26.65 -10.43 -5.43
CA ILE A 94 25.51 -10.26 -4.51
C ILE A 94 24.81 -11.60 -4.27
N GLN A 95 24.58 -12.40 -5.31
CA GLN A 95 23.99 -13.73 -5.17
C GLN A 95 24.87 -14.66 -4.32
N SER A 96 26.18 -14.69 -4.59
CA SER A 96 27.14 -15.48 -3.80
C SER A 96 27.15 -15.05 -2.33
N LEU A 97 27.17 -13.75 -2.06
CA LEU A 97 27.13 -13.20 -0.70
C LEU A 97 25.80 -13.53 0.00
N ASN A 98 24.67 -13.42 -0.70
CA ASN A 98 23.38 -13.79 -0.16
C ASN A 98 23.32 -15.27 0.23
N GLN A 99 23.88 -16.16 -0.60
CA GLN A 99 23.96 -17.58 -0.28
C GLN A 99 24.83 -17.82 0.97
N LYS A 100 26.02 -17.21 1.06
CA LYS A 100 26.88 -17.29 2.25
C LYS A 100 26.16 -16.79 3.51
N ILE A 101 25.38 -15.72 3.40
CA ILE A 101 24.57 -15.20 4.51
C ILE A 101 23.52 -16.23 4.95
N ILE A 102 22.86 -16.92 4.01
CA ILE A 102 21.88 -17.97 4.30
C ILE A 102 22.56 -19.15 5.01
N ASP A 103 23.70 -19.60 4.49
CA ASP A 103 24.45 -20.73 5.06
C ASP A 103 24.92 -20.43 6.49
N LEU A 104 25.45 -19.22 6.72
CA LEU A 104 25.91 -18.77 8.05
C LEU A 104 24.75 -18.56 9.03
N LYS A 105 23.61 -18.01 8.59
CA LYS A 105 22.43 -17.85 9.45
C LYS A 105 21.79 -19.20 9.80
N GLY A 106 22.10 -20.25 9.03
CA GLY A 106 21.39 -21.52 9.02
C GLY A 106 20.00 -21.37 8.40
N VAL A 107 19.59 -22.34 7.60
CA VAL A 107 18.20 -22.40 7.13
C VAL A 107 17.30 -22.52 8.36
N LYS A 108 16.58 -21.45 8.71
CA LYS A 108 15.50 -21.52 9.70
C LYS A 108 14.46 -22.47 9.14
N ARG A 109 14.57 -23.76 9.47
CA ARG A 109 13.53 -24.76 9.16
C ARG A 109 12.23 -24.20 9.74
N PRO A 110 11.21 -23.87 8.92
CA PRO A 110 9.95 -23.40 9.45
C PRO A 110 9.45 -24.46 10.43
N SER A 111 9.25 -24.08 11.70
CA SER A 111 8.69 -25.01 12.68
C SER A 111 7.35 -25.50 12.12
N LEU A 112 7.19 -26.80 11.88
CA LEU A 112 5.93 -27.36 11.41
C LEU A 112 4.87 -27.08 12.48
N LYS A 113 4.05 -26.05 12.25
CA LYS A 113 2.88 -25.76 13.09
C LYS A 113 1.73 -26.58 12.54
N ARG A 114 1.04 -27.32 13.42
CA ARG A 114 -0.22 -27.99 13.06
C ARG A 114 -1.27 -26.92 12.79
N VAL A 115 -1.41 -26.53 11.51
CA VAL A 115 -2.49 -25.67 11.04
C VAL A 115 -3.70 -26.56 10.81
N LYS A 116 -4.79 -26.35 11.55
CA LYS A 116 -6.08 -26.95 11.21
C LYS A 116 -6.57 -26.19 9.98
N LYS A 117 -6.94 -26.91 8.90
CA LYS A 117 -7.60 -26.28 7.76
C LYS A 117 -8.82 -25.53 8.29
N THR A 118 -8.83 -24.22 8.08
CA THR A 118 -9.95 -23.37 8.48
C THR A 118 -11.09 -23.59 7.47
N THR A 119 -12.34 -23.38 7.86
CA THR A 119 -13.48 -23.47 6.93
C THR A 119 -13.29 -22.59 5.69
N ASP A 120 -12.59 -21.47 5.85
CA ASP A 120 -12.20 -20.55 4.78
C ASP A 120 -11.20 -21.17 3.77
N ASP A 121 -10.26 -22.01 4.23
CA ASP A 121 -9.32 -22.72 3.34
C ASP A 121 -10.03 -23.80 2.51
N MET A 122 -11.08 -24.40 3.06
CA MET A 122 -11.86 -25.41 2.35
C MET A 122 -12.84 -24.76 1.37
N LEU A 123 -13.51 -23.68 1.76
CA LEU A 123 -14.51 -23.00 0.92
C LEU A 123 -13.88 -22.07 -0.12
N GLY A 124 -12.75 -21.44 0.18
CA GLY A 124 -12.02 -20.56 -0.74
C GLY A 124 -11.47 -21.28 -1.97
N ALA A 125 -11.24 -22.59 -1.89
CA ALA A 125 -10.87 -23.41 -3.04
C ALA A 125 -12.04 -23.70 -4.00
N TYR A 126 -13.29 -23.54 -3.53
CA TYR A 126 -14.51 -23.80 -4.32
C TYR A 126 -15.19 -22.51 -4.82
N THR A 127 -14.69 -21.32 -4.45
CA THR A 127 -15.29 -20.05 -4.87
C THR A 127 -14.32 -19.24 -5.71
N ASP A 128 -14.77 -18.75 -6.87
CA ASP A 128 -13.97 -18.02 -7.83
C ASP A 128 -13.12 -16.90 -7.20
N SER A 129 -11.86 -16.83 -7.64
CA SER A 129 -10.79 -15.91 -7.24
C SER A 129 -11.12 -14.41 -7.38
N SER A 130 -12.32 -14.03 -7.84
CA SER A 130 -12.78 -12.64 -7.94
C SER A 130 -13.13 -12.00 -6.59
N LYS A 131 -13.31 -12.81 -5.54
CA LYS A 131 -13.59 -12.35 -4.17
C LYS A 131 -12.36 -12.29 -3.26
N LEU A 132 -11.14 -12.43 -3.80
CA LEU A 132 -9.91 -12.11 -3.06
C LEU A 132 -9.76 -10.59 -2.93
N MET A 133 -10.70 -9.96 -2.21
CA MET A 133 -10.39 -8.75 -1.48
C MET A 133 -9.19 -9.08 -0.60
N LYS A 134 -8.10 -8.31 -0.76
CA LYS A 134 -6.96 -8.33 0.16
C LYS A 134 -7.54 -8.49 1.56
N ALA A 135 -7.09 -9.50 2.29
CA ALA A 135 -7.51 -9.77 3.66
C ALA A 135 -7.01 -8.64 4.57
N ASP A 136 -7.50 -7.42 4.34
CA ASP A 136 -7.46 -6.35 5.29
C ASP A 136 -8.33 -6.85 6.44
N PHE A 137 -7.67 -7.20 7.54
CA PHE A 137 -8.31 -7.57 8.80
C PHE A 137 -9.45 -6.61 9.20
N LYS A 138 -9.38 -5.37 8.70
CA LYS A 138 -10.37 -4.29 8.88
C LYS A 138 -11.63 -4.44 8.03
N ALA A 139 -11.61 -5.17 6.92
CA ALA A 139 -12.75 -5.36 6.02
C ALA A 139 -13.84 -6.26 6.62
N ASN A 140 -13.48 -7.22 7.49
CA ASN A 140 -14.41 -8.12 8.18
C ASN A 140 -14.94 -7.58 9.52
N LEU A 141 -14.48 -6.41 9.96
CA LEU A 141 -15.01 -5.77 11.16
C LEU A 141 -16.19 -4.87 10.78
N LYS A 142 -17.40 -5.14 11.31
CA LYS A 142 -18.52 -4.19 11.26
C LYS A 142 -18.09 -2.91 11.99
N THR A 143 -17.62 -1.91 11.26
CA THR A 143 -17.50 -0.55 11.80
C THR A 143 -18.90 -0.05 12.08
N VAL A 144 -19.27 0.05 13.36
CA VAL A 144 -20.41 0.87 13.77
C VAL A 144 -20.10 2.28 13.28
N LYS A 145 -20.83 2.74 12.27
CA LYS A 145 -20.83 4.15 11.92
C LYS A 145 -21.29 4.86 13.18
N LYS A 146 -20.39 5.59 13.82
CA LYS A 146 -20.80 6.62 14.76
C LYS A 146 -21.38 7.69 13.85
N ASP A 147 -22.67 7.59 13.58
CA ASP A 147 -23.41 8.62 12.88
C ASP A 147 -23.28 9.88 13.75
N ASP A 148 -22.47 10.82 13.28
CA ASP A 148 -22.49 12.19 13.81
C ASP A 148 -23.89 12.74 13.55
N GLU A 149 -24.53 13.17 14.64
CA GLU A 149 -25.74 13.99 14.75
C GLU A 149 -26.28 14.56 13.43
N LYS A 150 -27.40 13.98 12.96
CA LYS A 150 -28.66 14.69 12.67
C LYS A 150 -29.66 13.74 12.00
N ARG A 151 -30.64 13.31 12.78
CA ARG A 151 -32.08 13.38 12.45
C ARG A 151 -32.84 12.96 13.70
N GLU A 152 -33.35 13.96 14.41
CA GLU A 152 -34.50 13.81 15.28
C GLU A 152 -35.62 13.14 14.49
N GLU A 153 -36.02 11.94 14.91
CA GLU A 153 -37.43 11.54 15.02
C GLU A 153 -37.44 10.18 15.75
N VAL A 154 -37.09 10.24 17.04
CA VAL A 154 -37.54 9.20 17.97
C VAL A 154 -39.01 9.50 18.24
N THR A 155 -39.90 8.92 17.45
CA THR A 155 -41.30 8.74 17.84
C THR A 155 -41.32 7.74 19.00
N ASP A 156 -41.25 8.31 20.20
CA ASP A 156 -41.28 7.64 21.49
C ASP A 156 -42.39 6.56 21.55
N TRP A 157 -42.02 5.32 21.86
CA TRP A 157 -42.98 4.21 21.99
C TRP A 157 -44.03 4.49 23.08
N ARG A 158 -43.78 5.41 24.02
CA ARG A 158 -44.76 5.86 25.01
C ARG A 158 -45.94 6.65 24.41
N LYS A 159 -45.75 7.40 23.32
CA LYS A 159 -46.83 8.14 22.66
C LYS A 159 -47.90 7.23 22.04
N ASN A 160 -47.55 5.98 21.74
CA ASN A 160 -48.49 4.99 21.19
C ASN A 160 -49.38 4.36 22.30
N VAL A 161 -48.88 4.31 23.53
CA VAL A 161 -49.59 3.66 24.66
C VAL A 161 -50.51 4.64 25.39
N GLU A 162 -50.14 5.91 25.55
CA GLU A 162 -51.01 6.93 26.18
C GLU A 162 -52.23 7.31 25.30
N ALA A 163 -52.13 7.21 23.98
CA ALA A 163 -53.25 7.48 23.07
C ALA A 163 -54.42 6.48 23.21
N MET A 164 -54.18 5.30 23.78
CA MET A 164 -55.17 4.23 23.94
C MET A 164 -55.70 4.08 25.38
N SER A 165 -55.23 4.88 26.34
CA SER A 165 -55.61 4.72 27.76
C SER A 165 -56.71 5.69 28.25
N GLY A 166 -57.31 6.49 27.36
CA GLY A 166 -58.19 7.61 27.76
C GLY A 166 -59.63 7.61 27.24
N MET A 167 -60.03 6.67 26.39
CA MET A 167 -61.39 6.63 25.81
C MET A 167 -62.29 5.60 26.49
N GLU A 168 -62.42 5.72 27.80
CA GLU A 168 -63.46 5.04 28.57
C GLU A 168 -64.60 6.03 28.88
N GLY A 169 -65.43 6.24 27.86
CA GLY A 169 -66.83 6.64 28.08
C GLY A 169 -67.29 7.93 27.41
N ARG A 170 -68.38 7.82 26.65
CA ARG A 170 -69.39 8.87 26.56
C ARG A 170 -70.19 8.84 27.86
N LYS A 171 -69.85 9.63 28.88
CA LYS A 171 -70.81 9.89 29.97
C LYS A 171 -71.89 10.83 29.43
N LYS A 172 -72.96 10.20 28.93
CA LYS A 172 -74.24 10.84 28.64
C LYS A 172 -74.73 11.52 29.92
N LEU A 173 -74.71 12.85 29.96
CA LEU A 173 -75.54 13.61 30.90
C LEU A 173 -76.88 13.86 30.19
N PHE A 174 -77.93 13.18 30.65
CA PHE A 174 -79.32 13.50 30.31
C PHE A 174 -79.88 14.47 31.36
N ASN A 175 -80.71 15.41 30.90
CA ASN A 175 -81.28 16.59 31.56
C ASN A 175 -82.29 16.31 32.70
N ALA A 176 -82.39 17.25 33.64
CA ALA A 176 -83.57 18.05 34.06
C ALA A 176 -83.23 18.64 35.45
N GLY A 177 -83.43 19.92 35.79
CA GLY A 177 -84.65 20.70 35.56
C GLY A 177 -85.63 20.43 36.71
N GLN A 178 -85.51 21.21 37.80
CA GLN A 178 -86.26 21.18 39.08
C GLN A 178 -85.98 20.04 40.07
#